data_AF-A0A519DZ07-F1
#
_entry.id   AF-A0A519DZ07-F1
#
_cell.length_a   1.000
_cell.length_b   1.000
_cell.length_c   1.000
_cell.angle_alpha   90.00
_cell.angle_beta   90.00
_cell.angle_gamma   90.00
#
_symmetry.space_group_name_H-M   'P 1'
#
loop_
_entity.id
_entity.type
_entity.pdbx_description
1 polymer ?
#
loop_
_entity_poly.entity_id
_entity_poly.type
_entity_poly.pdbx_seq_one_letter_code
_entity_poly.pdbx_strand_id
1 'polypeptide(L)'
;YEGGGYWYFNPVAWQLIFVLGGAFALHTQRAPIVIAPARPLWQQPLFLIAAAYLLLAGVITVLWKFPDVHDALLPTALTELIYPISKTDLSPVRLLHFLALVSVVAKTLPTSMTWLDNWPVQQTCRMGRYSLEIFCLGVLLAPLADMANALADDAWQMRVITALLGLGLMLLLSNWLELNKRLGSPKAVQVVKV
;
A
#
# COMPACT_ATOMS: atom_id res chain seq x y z
N TYR A 1 -21.57 19.93 -13.16
CA TYR A 1 -21.91 18.77 -12.31
C TYR A 1 -23.42 18.72 -12.20
N GLU A 2 -24.08 17.92 -13.05
CA GLU A 2 -25.53 17.70 -13.01
C GLU A 2 -25.80 16.23 -13.37
N GLY A 3 -26.70 15.58 -12.61
CA GLY A 3 -27.42 14.38 -13.07
C GLY A 3 -26.74 13.01 -12.88
N GLY A 4 -26.69 12.48 -11.66
CA GLY A 4 -26.48 11.05 -11.43
C GLY A 4 -25.85 10.74 -10.07
N GLY A 5 -26.67 10.62 -9.02
CA GLY A 5 -26.29 10.28 -7.66
C GLY A 5 -25.78 8.84 -7.49
N TYR A 6 -24.69 8.49 -8.17
CA TYR A 6 -23.96 7.25 -7.90
C TYR A 6 -22.94 7.53 -6.80
N TRP A 7 -23.21 6.99 -5.62
CA TRP A 7 -22.27 7.04 -4.50
C TRP A 7 -21.14 6.03 -4.77
N TYR A 8 -20.01 6.51 -5.32
CA TYR A 8 -18.83 5.69 -5.66
C TYR A 8 -18.10 5.07 -4.46
N PHE A 9 -18.56 5.38 -3.24
CA PHE A 9 -17.94 4.97 -1.99
C PHE A 9 -18.84 3.97 -1.24
N ASN A 10 -18.59 2.68 -1.38
CA ASN A 10 -19.29 1.67 -0.60
C ASN A 10 -18.71 1.63 0.85
N PRO A 11 -19.44 2.13 1.87
CA PRO A 11 -18.89 2.21 3.23
C PRO A 11 -18.64 0.84 3.86
N VAL A 12 -19.41 -0.19 3.48
CA VAL A 12 -19.28 -1.56 3.99
C VAL A 12 -18.01 -2.21 3.44
N ALA A 13 -17.70 -1.98 2.17
CA ALA A 13 -16.46 -2.44 1.56
C ALA A 13 -15.22 -1.89 2.28
N TRP A 14 -15.23 -0.59 2.62
CA TRP A 14 -14.13 0.03 3.36
C TRP A 14 -14.01 -0.50 4.78
N GLN A 15 -15.13 -0.67 5.48
CA GLN A 15 -15.15 -1.29 6.81
C GLN A 15 -14.52 -2.69 6.78
N LEU A 16 -14.82 -3.50 5.76
CA LEU A 16 -14.23 -4.83 5.61
C LEU A 16 -12.70 -4.77 5.48
N ILE A 17 -12.15 -3.82 4.71
CA ILE A 17 -10.70 -3.64 4.57
C ILE A 17 -10.07 -3.24 5.92
N PHE A 18 -10.68 -2.31 6.65
CA PHE A 18 -10.19 -1.91 7.98
C PHE A 18 -10.21 -3.07 8.98
N VAL A 19 -11.28 -3.88 8.98
CA VAL A 19 -11.41 -5.05 9.86
C VAL A 19 -10.36 -6.10 9.49
N LEU A 20 -10.14 -6.39 8.20
CA LEU A 20 -9.10 -7.31 7.75
C LEU A 20 -7.71 -6.82 8.13
N GLY A 21 -7.42 -5.53 7.89
CA GLY A 21 -6.15 -4.92 8.26
C GLY A 21 -5.88 -5.00 9.77
N GLY A 22 -6.90 -4.70 10.58
CA GLY A 22 -6.84 -4.86 12.03
C GLY A 22 -6.64 -6.31 12.47
N ALA A 23 -7.36 -7.26 11.86
CA ALA A 23 -7.21 -8.68 12.14
C ALA A 23 -5.81 -9.19 11.82
N PHE A 24 -5.23 -8.78 10.68
CA PHE A 24 -3.83 -9.08 10.33
C PHE A 24 -2.85 -8.47 11.33
N ALA A 25 -3.03 -7.19 11.69
CA ALA A 25 -2.17 -6.52 12.67
C ALA A 25 -2.19 -7.20 14.04
N LEU A 26 -3.37 -7.62 14.51
CA LEU A 26 -3.52 -8.39 15.75
C LEU A 26 -2.91 -9.78 15.65
N HIS A 27 -3.04 -10.45 14.50
CA HIS A 27 -2.44 -11.77 14.26
C HIS A 27 -0.91 -11.71 14.26
N THR A 28 -0.31 -10.70 13.63
CA THR A 28 1.14 -10.49 13.59
C THR A 28 1.73 -10.07 14.94
N GLN A 29 0.95 -9.44 15.82
CA GLN A 29 1.37 -9.08 17.18
C GLN A 29 1.33 -10.25 18.17
N ARG A 30 0.69 -11.38 17.83
CA ARG A 30 0.74 -12.58 18.67
C ARG A 30 2.14 -13.16 18.63
N ALA A 31 2.67 -13.52 19.80
CA ALA A 31 3.98 -14.14 19.92
C ALA A 31 4.08 -15.34 18.97
N PRO A 32 5.19 -15.49 18.21
CA PRO A 32 5.31 -16.59 17.26
C PRO A 32 5.21 -17.92 17.99
N ILE A 33 4.11 -18.64 17.75
CA ILE A 33 3.93 -20.01 18.24
C ILE A 33 4.79 -20.88 17.33
N VAL A 34 6.05 -21.08 17.75
CA VAL A 34 7.02 -22.00 17.16
C VAL A 34 7.44 -21.63 15.73
N ILE A 35 8.70 -21.18 15.59
CA ILE A 35 9.36 -21.05 14.28
C ILE A 35 9.63 -22.46 13.75
N ALA A 36 8.63 -23.10 13.16
CA ALA A 36 8.91 -24.21 12.26
C ALA A 36 9.77 -23.66 11.11
N PRO A 37 10.79 -24.40 10.63
CA PRO A 37 11.61 -23.94 9.52
C PRO A 37 10.69 -23.60 8.34
N ALA A 38 10.74 -22.34 7.90
CA ALA A 38 9.91 -21.88 6.81
C ALA A 38 10.21 -22.74 5.59
N ARG A 39 9.21 -23.52 5.14
CA ARG A 39 9.33 -24.28 3.89
C ARG A 39 9.74 -23.31 2.78
N PRO A 40 10.67 -23.68 1.88
CA PRO A 40 11.09 -22.80 0.79
C PRO A 40 9.88 -22.31 0.01
N LEU A 41 9.89 -21.06 -0.43
CA LEU A 41 8.74 -20.39 -1.06
C LEU A 41 8.15 -21.18 -2.24
N TRP A 42 9.00 -21.91 -2.97
CA TRP A 42 8.60 -22.75 -4.09
C TRP A 42 7.79 -23.99 -3.69
N GLN A 43 7.81 -24.39 -2.42
CA GLN A 43 6.99 -25.50 -1.89
C GLN A 43 5.65 -25.03 -1.32
N GLN A 44 5.33 -23.74 -1.43
CA GLN A 44 4.09 -23.17 -0.91
C GLN A 44 3.13 -22.96 -2.10
N PRO A 45 2.19 -23.88 -2.36
CA PRO A 45 1.32 -23.81 -3.53
C PRO A 45 0.50 -22.52 -3.57
N LEU A 46 0.06 -22.04 -2.39
CA LEU A 46 -0.67 -20.77 -2.26
C LEU A 46 0.17 -19.57 -2.72
N PHE A 47 1.48 -19.56 -2.44
CA PHE A 47 2.37 -18.48 -2.87
C PHE A 47 2.58 -18.50 -4.39
N LEU A 48 2.75 -19.69 -4.97
CA LEU A 48 2.90 -19.82 -6.42
C LEU A 48 1.63 -19.42 -7.17
N ILE A 49 0.46 -19.83 -6.67
CA ILE A 49 -0.83 -19.42 -7.25
C ILE A 49 -1.00 -17.90 -7.16
N ALA A 50 -0.70 -17.31 -6.00
CA ALA A 50 -0.77 -15.86 -5.82
C ALA A 50 0.21 -15.11 -6.73
N ALA A 51 1.46 -15.57 -6.83
CA ALA A 51 2.48 -14.97 -7.69
C ALA A 51 2.13 -15.09 -9.17
N ALA A 52 1.66 -16.25 -9.63
CA ALA A 52 1.21 -16.46 -10.99
C ALA A 52 -0.01 -15.57 -11.33
N TYR A 53 -0.96 -15.46 -10.40
CA TYR A 53 -2.11 -14.56 -10.55
C TYR A 53 -1.68 -13.09 -10.66
N LEU A 54 -0.74 -12.62 -9.84
CA LEU A 54 -0.22 -11.25 -9.92
C LEU A 54 0.54 -11.00 -11.21
N LEU A 55 1.36 -11.96 -11.66
CA LEU A 55 2.07 -11.86 -12.94
C LEU A 55 1.08 -11.78 -14.11
N LEU A 56 0.07 -12.64 -14.14
CA LEU A 56 -0.97 -12.62 -15.16
C LEU A 56 -1.72 -11.28 -15.16
N ALA A 57 -2.11 -10.79 -13.98
CA ALA A 57 -2.75 -9.50 -13.84
C ALA A 57 -1.85 -8.35 -14.33
N GLY A 58 -0.56 -8.39 -14.02
CA GLY A 58 0.43 -7.42 -14.49
C GLY A 58 0.67 -7.47 -16.01
N VAL A 59 0.68 -8.66 -16.60
CA VAL A 59 0.77 -8.84 -18.06
C VAL A 59 -0.46 -8.24 -18.72
N ILE A 60 -1.66 -8.54 -18.23
CA ILE A 60 -2.91 -7.98 -18.76
C ILE A 60 -2.91 -6.44 -18.68
N THR A 61 -2.47 -5.85 -17.58
CA THR A 61 -2.42 -4.37 -17.45
C THR A 61 -1.39 -3.74 -18.37
N VAL A 62 -0.25 -4.39 -18.63
CA VAL A 62 0.74 -3.91 -19.61
C VAL A 62 0.21 -4.06 -21.03
N LEU A 63 -0.46 -5.17 -21.36
CA LEU A 63 -1.10 -5.40 -22.66
C LEU A 63 -2.18 -4.35 -22.95
N TRP A 64 -2.90 -3.87 -21.94
CA TRP A 64 -3.84 -2.75 -22.07
C TRP A 64 -3.20 -1.45 -22.58
N LYS A 65 -1.89 -1.27 -22.42
CA LYS A 65 -1.17 -0.12 -22.97
C LYS A 65 -0.87 -0.26 -24.47
N PHE A 66 -1.03 -1.46 -25.04
CA PHE A 66 -0.76 -1.80 -26.44
C PHE A 66 -2.01 -2.43 -27.10
N PRO A 67 -2.94 -1.60 -27.61
CA PRO A 67 -4.23 -2.07 -28.13
C PRO A 67 -4.10 -3.14 -29.23
N ASP A 68 -3.12 -3.00 -30.12
CA ASP A 68 -2.91 -3.90 -31.26
C ASP A 68 -2.54 -5.34 -30.86
N VAL A 69 -1.91 -5.52 -29.70
CA VAL A 69 -1.50 -6.83 -29.16
C VAL A 69 -2.57 -7.41 -28.25
N HIS A 70 -3.31 -6.53 -27.56
CA HIS A 70 -4.44 -6.89 -26.71
C HIS A 70 -5.53 -7.62 -27.50
N ASP A 71 -5.94 -7.06 -28.64
CA ASP A 71 -7.05 -7.60 -29.44
C ASP A 71 -6.71 -8.90 -30.17
N ALA A 72 -5.42 -9.19 -30.36
CA ALA A 72 -4.94 -10.43 -30.96
C ALA A 72 -4.79 -11.59 -29.95
N LEU A 73 -4.52 -11.29 -28.67
CA LEU A 73 -4.25 -12.31 -27.64
C LEU A 73 -5.42 -12.59 -26.69
N LEU A 74 -6.38 -11.68 -26.55
CA LEU A 74 -7.47 -11.82 -25.58
C LEU A 74 -8.81 -12.08 -26.28
N PRO A 75 -9.36 -13.31 -26.19
CA PRO A 75 -10.72 -13.60 -26.63
C PRO A 75 -11.71 -12.68 -25.91
N THR A 76 -12.69 -12.16 -26.64
CA THR A 76 -13.79 -11.31 -26.15
C THR A 76 -14.49 -11.85 -24.89
N ALA A 77 -14.49 -13.17 -24.68
CA ALA A 77 -15.02 -13.83 -23.48
C ALA A 77 -14.26 -13.51 -22.17
N LEU A 78 -12.94 -13.26 -22.23
CA LEU A 78 -12.16 -12.81 -21.06
C LEU A 78 -12.43 -11.33 -20.77
N THR A 79 -12.63 -10.53 -21.80
CA THR A 79 -12.99 -9.12 -21.68
C THR A 79 -14.35 -8.98 -21.01
N GLU A 80 -15.35 -9.78 -21.39
CA GLU A 80 -16.68 -9.80 -20.76
C GLU A 80 -16.68 -10.34 -19.32
N LEU A 81 -15.77 -11.26 -18.96
CA LEU A 81 -15.63 -11.76 -17.58
C LEU A 81 -14.89 -10.77 -16.66
N ILE A 82 -14.00 -9.94 -17.22
CA ILE A 82 -13.28 -8.88 -16.50
C ILE A 82 -14.12 -7.58 -16.45
N TYR A 83 -15.06 -7.36 -17.37
CA TYR A 83 -15.84 -6.11 -17.44
C TYR A 83 -16.92 -5.87 -16.37
N PRO A 84 -17.39 -6.82 -15.53
CA PRO A 84 -18.23 -6.48 -14.40
C PRO A 84 -17.37 -6.12 -13.18
N ILE A 85 -16.18 -5.53 -13.37
CA ILE A 85 -15.50 -4.81 -12.30
C ILE A 85 -16.26 -3.50 -12.13
N SER A 86 -17.35 -3.55 -11.36
CA SER A 86 -18.05 -2.35 -10.93
C SER A 86 -17.04 -1.44 -10.24
N LYS A 87 -16.90 -0.20 -10.73
CA LYS A 87 -16.08 0.84 -10.08
C LYS A 87 -16.62 1.21 -8.69
N THR A 88 -17.87 0.84 -8.40
CA THR A 88 -18.67 1.24 -7.25
C THR A 88 -18.52 0.31 -6.04
N ASP A 89 -18.30 -0.98 -6.27
CA ASP A 89 -18.13 -1.97 -5.20
C ASP A 89 -16.70 -2.46 -5.16
N LEU A 90 -16.24 -2.84 -3.97
CA LEU A 90 -14.97 -3.54 -3.80
C LEU A 90 -15.13 -4.92 -4.46
N SER A 91 -14.87 -4.97 -5.77
CA SER A 91 -14.92 -6.21 -6.53
C SER A 91 -14.14 -7.29 -5.76
N PRO A 92 -14.73 -8.47 -5.50
CA PRO A 92 -14.05 -9.57 -4.83
C PRO A 92 -12.70 -9.90 -5.48
N VAL A 93 -12.58 -9.68 -6.80
CA VAL A 93 -11.34 -9.84 -7.56
C VAL A 93 -10.27 -8.84 -7.12
N ARG A 94 -10.64 -7.57 -6.86
CA ARG A 94 -9.70 -6.55 -6.36
C ARG A 94 -9.23 -6.87 -4.95
N LEU A 95 -10.12 -7.34 -4.09
CA LEU A 95 -9.76 -7.79 -2.75
C LEU A 95 -8.82 -9.00 -2.81
N LEU A 96 -9.12 -9.99 -3.64
CA LEU A 96 -8.27 -11.16 -3.86
C LEU A 96 -6.90 -10.75 -4.41
N HIS A 97 -6.85 -9.83 -5.37
CA HIS A 97 -5.61 -9.28 -5.89
C HIS A 97 -4.79 -8.57 -4.82
N PHE A 98 -5.44 -7.75 -3.99
CA PHE A 98 -4.78 -7.10 -2.86
C PHE A 98 -4.24 -8.12 -1.85
N LEU A 99 -5.02 -9.14 -1.49
CA LEU A 99 -4.58 -10.22 -0.59
C LEU A 99 -3.41 -11.02 -1.19
N ALA A 100 -3.47 -11.33 -2.49
CA ALA A 100 -2.38 -12.00 -3.20
C ALA A 100 -1.11 -11.14 -3.17
N LEU A 101 -1.22 -9.84 -3.44
CA LEU A 101 -0.12 -8.90 -3.38
C LEU A 101 0.50 -8.83 -1.99
N VAL A 102 -0.31 -8.63 -0.96
CA VAL A 102 0.15 -8.57 0.44
C VAL A 102 0.84 -9.88 0.83
N SER A 103 0.26 -11.03 0.45
CA SER A 103 0.82 -12.35 0.75
C SER A 103 2.17 -12.59 0.08
N VAL A 104 2.30 -12.19 -1.18
CA VAL A 104 3.56 -12.31 -1.94
C VAL A 104 4.60 -11.38 -1.34
N VAL A 105 4.27 -10.09 -1.17
CA VAL A 105 5.17 -9.08 -0.60
C VAL A 105 5.67 -9.50 0.78
N ALA A 106 4.77 -9.92 1.67
CA ALA A 106 5.11 -10.35 3.03
C ALA A 106 6.06 -11.57 3.07
N LYS A 107 5.98 -12.46 2.08
CA LYS A 107 6.86 -13.64 1.96
C LYS A 107 8.16 -13.36 1.22
N THR A 108 8.18 -12.39 0.31
CA THR A 108 9.37 -11.99 -0.46
C THR A 108 10.25 -10.99 0.30
N LEU A 109 9.68 -10.23 1.23
CA LEU A 109 10.42 -9.29 2.04
C LEU A 109 11.47 -10.05 2.87
N PRO A 110 12.77 -9.77 2.68
CA PRO A 110 13.80 -10.45 3.44
C PRO A 110 13.68 -10.05 4.91
N THR A 111 13.51 -11.04 5.78
CA THR A 111 13.50 -10.86 7.23
C THR A 111 14.88 -10.57 7.82
N SER A 112 15.92 -10.45 6.98
CA SER A 112 17.25 -10.07 7.41
C SER A 112 17.24 -8.67 8.01
N MET A 113 17.60 -8.56 9.29
CA MET A 113 17.67 -7.30 10.03
C MET A 113 18.52 -6.24 9.30
N THR A 114 19.55 -6.67 8.57
CA THR A 114 20.44 -5.80 7.78
C THR A 114 19.74 -5.02 6.66
N TRP A 115 18.66 -5.55 6.06
CA TRP A 115 17.91 -4.82 5.03
C TRP A 115 16.95 -3.79 5.64
N LEU A 116 16.35 -4.12 6.79
CA LEU A 116 15.47 -3.21 7.53
C LEU A 116 16.22 -2.05 8.18
N ASP A 117 17.52 -2.19 8.42
CA ASP A 117 18.36 -1.14 8.99
C ASP A 117 18.64 0.01 8.02
N ASN A 118 18.33 -0.14 6.72
CA ASN A 118 18.49 0.92 5.74
C ASN A 118 17.62 2.15 6.08
N TRP A 119 18.23 3.34 6.14
CA TRP A 119 17.53 4.60 6.42
C TRP A 119 16.23 4.81 5.62
N PRO A 120 16.20 4.65 4.27
CA PRO A 120 14.96 4.89 3.52
C PRO A 120 13.86 3.88 3.88
N VAL A 121 14.21 2.61 4.11
CA VAL A 121 13.26 1.57 4.53
C VAL A 121 12.67 1.92 5.90
N GLN A 122 13.52 2.33 6.84
CA GLN A 122 13.06 2.78 8.15
C GLN A 122 12.11 3.98 8.06
N GLN A 123 12.40 4.96 7.19
CA GLN A 123 11.54 6.12 6.98
C GLN A 123 10.19 5.72 6.39
N THR A 124 10.17 4.87 5.36
CA THR A 124 8.92 4.36 4.79
C THR A 124 8.10 3.59 5.82
N CYS A 125 8.74 2.75 6.63
CA CYS A 125 8.06 2.05 7.73
C CYS A 125 7.51 3.02 8.79
N ARG A 126 8.24 4.09 9.13
CA ARG A 126 7.77 5.14 10.06
C ARG A 126 6.57 5.88 9.48
N MET A 127 6.62 6.26 8.21
CA MET A 127 5.50 6.91 7.54
C MET A 127 4.27 6.01 7.51
N GLY A 128 4.46 4.71 7.25
CA GLY A 128 3.38 3.72 7.31
C GLY A 128 2.73 3.58 8.69
N ARG A 129 3.48 3.77 9.79
CA ARG A 129 2.91 3.70 11.15
C ARG A 129 1.98 4.88 11.48
N TYR A 130 2.25 6.05 10.89
CA TYR A 130 1.46 7.28 11.04
C TYR A 130 0.71 7.60 9.74
N SER A 131 0.19 6.56 9.08
CA SER A 131 -0.38 6.70 7.73
C SER A 131 -1.59 7.63 7.70
N LEU A 132 -2.36 7.70 8.79
CA LEU A 132 -3.54 8.56 8.88
C LEU A 132 -3.13 10.04 8.90
N GLU A 133 -2.20 10.40 9.77
CA GLU A 133 -1.71 11.77 9.94
C GLU A 133 -1.01 12.26 8.66
N ILE A 134 -0.21 11.39 8.06
CA ILE A 134 0.48 11.68 6.80
C ILE A 134 -0.50 11.79 5.64
N PHE A 135 -1.55 10.95 5.61
CA PHE A 135 -2.61 11.07 4.63
C PHE A 135 -3.34 12.41 4.75
N CYS A 136 -3.73 12.80 5.98
CA CYS A 136 -4.35 14.10 6.23
C CYS A 136 -3.47 15.26 5.76
N LEU A 137 -2.16 15.20 6.04
CA LEU A 137 -1.21 16.18 5.53
C LEU A 137 -1.16 16.17 3.98
N GLY A 138 -1.13 15.00 3.36
CA GLY A 138 -1.11 14.84 1.91
C GLY A 138 -2.34 15.43 1.21
N VAL A 139 -3.53 15.30 1.80
CA VAL A 139 -4.77 15.91 1.29
C VAL A 139 -4.66 17.45 1.25
N LEU A 140 -3.95 18.05 2.21
CA LEU A 140 -3.69 19.49 2.22
C LEU A 140 -2.56 19.90 1.27
N LEU A 141 -1.50 19.11 1.21
CA LEU A 141 -0.32 19.42 0.39
C LEU A 141 -0.57 19.25 -1.11
N ALA A 142 -1.41 18.29 -1.53
CA ALA A 142 -1.60 18.00 -2.94
C ALA A 142 -2.21 19.20 -3.72
N PRO A 143 -3.29 19.87 -3.26
CA PRO A 143 -3.78 21.08 -3.92
C PRO A 143 -2.80 22.25 -3.86
N LEU A 144 -2.02 22.38 -2.78
CA LEU A 144 -1.01 23.43 -2.66
C LEU A 144 0.14 23.24 -3.65
N ALA A 145 0.60 22.00 -3.83
CA ALA A 145 1.61 21.63 -4.80
C ALA A 145 1.09 21.87 -6.23
N ASP A 146 -0.16 21.49 -6.51
CA ASP A 146 -0.80 21.72 -7.81
C ASP A 146 -0.91 23.21 -8.14
N MET A 147 -1.37 24.03 -7.18
CA MET A 147 -1.39 25.49 -7.31
C MET A 147 0.01 26.07 -7.57
N ALA A 148 1.02 25.61 -6.83
CA ALA A 148 2.39 26.08 -7.00
C ALA A 148 2.98 25.68 -8.36
N ASN A 149 2.65 24.49 -8.87
CA ASN A 149 3.06 24.05 -10.20
C ASN A 149 2.35 24.85 -11.30
N ALA A 150 1.06 25.13 -11.14
CA ALA A 150 0.29 25.93 -12.08
C ALA A 150 0.81 27.37 -12.20
N LEU A 151 1.26 27.97 -11.08
CA LEU A 151 1.88 29.30 -11.07
C LEU A 151 3.25 29.35 -11.76
N ALA A 152 3.90 28.20 -11.95
CA ALA A 152 5.20 28.07 -12.59
C ALA A 152 5.10 27.52 -14.03
N ASP A 153 3.94 27.70 -14.68
CA ASP A 153 3.65 27.20 -16.02
C ASP A 153 3.94 25.70 -16.19
N ASP A 154 3.69 24.92 -15.13
CA ASP A 154 3.86 23.48 -15.14
C ASP A 154 5.28 22.98 -15.47
N ALA A 155 6.29 23.83 -15.20
CA ALA A 155 7.69 23.50 -15.43
C ALA A 155 8.10 22.21 -14.73
N TRP A 156 8.83 21.32 -15.42
CA TRP A 156 9.21 20.02 -14.89
C TRP A 156 10.02 20.13 -13.59
N GLN A 157 10.88 21.15 -13.51
CA GLN A 157 11.69 21.45 -12.33
C GLN A 157 10.80 21.75 -11.13
N MET A 158 9.74 22.55 -11.33
CA MET A 158 8.81 22.91 -10.26
C MET A 158 8.05 21.67 -9.76
N ARG A 159 7.62 20.79 -10.66
CA ARG A 159 6.96 19.52 -10.30
C ARG A 159 7.86 18.63 -9.44
N VAL A 160 9.15 18.56 -9.74
CA VAL A 160 10.11 17.78 -8.94
C VAL A 160 10.36 18.45 -7.60
N ILE A 161 10.53 19.78 -7.57
CA ILE A 161 10.76 20.53 -6.33
C ILE A 161 9.56 20.40 -5.40
N THR A 162 8.34 20.61 -5.89
CA THR A 162 7.11 20.48 -5.09
C THR A 162 6.89 19.05 -4.61
N ALA A 163 7.20 18.03 -5.42
CA ALA A 163 7.15 16.63 -5.00
C ALA A 163 8.17 16.31 -3.90
N LEU A 164 9.42 16.76 -4.04
CA LEU A 164 10.48 16.55 -3.03
C LEU A 164 10.18 17.31 -1.73
N LEU A 165 9.65 18.53 -1.83
CA LEU A 165 9.19 19.30 -0.66
C LEU A 165 8.03 18.60 0.04
N GLY A 166 7.03 18.12 -0.71
CA GLY A 166 5.92 17.34 -0.15
C GLY A 166 6.40 16.09 0.58
N LEU A 167 7.30 15.32 -0.04
CA LEU A 167 7.92 14.16 0.59
C LEU A 167 8.70 14.55 1.86
N GLY A 168 9.48 15.62 1.80
CA GLY A 168 10.24 16.14 2.94
C GLY A 168 9.33 16.52 4.11
N LEU A 169 8.22 17.21 3.86
CA LEU A 169 7.25 17.58 4.89
C LEU A 169 6.59 16.35 5.53
N MET A 170 6.25 15.34 4.73
CA MET A 170 5.70 14.08 5.26
C MET A 170 6.72 13.31 6.12
N LEU A 171 7.99 13.30 5.71
CA LEU A 171 9.08 12.71 6.50
C LEU A 171 9.31 13.46 7.81
N LEU A 172 9.26 14.79 7.78
CA LEU A 172 9.41 15.63 8.96
C LEU A 172 8.27 15.38 9.96
N LEU A 173 7.01 15.36 9.49
CA LEU A 173 5.86 15.06 10.33
C LEU A 173 5.98 13.67 10.97
N SER A 174 6.36 12.66 10.18
CA SER A 174 6.55 11.29 10.68
C SER A 174 7.60 11.21 11.78
N ASN A 175 8.75 11.87 11.60
CA ASN A 175 9.82 11.88 12.60
C ASN A 175 9.43 12.69 13.85
N TRP A 176 8.67 13.78 13.68
CA TRP A 176 8.17 14.58 14.80
C TRP A 176 7.16 13.80 15.67
N LEU A 177 6.22 13.08 15.06
CA LEU A 177 5.26 12.23 15.77
C LEU A 177 5.94 11.10 16.53
N GLU A 178 6.94 10.47 15.91
CA GLU A 178 7.77 9.44 16.55
C GLU A 178 8.56 10.01 17.74
N LEU A 179 9.13 11.21 17.62
CA LEU A 179 9.83 11.88 18.72
C LEU A 179 8.86 12.21 19.86
N ASN A 180 7.69 12.77 19.56
CA ASN A 180 6.68 13.11 20.56
C ASN A 180 6.23 11.87 21.34
N LYS A 181 6.03 10.75 20.65
CA LYS A 181 5.71 9.46 21.29
C LYS A 181 6.81 8.96 22.22
N ARG A 182 8.09 9.14 21.85
CA ARG A 182 9.25 8.77 22.68
C ARG A 182 9.38 9.64 23.93
N LEU A 183 9.08 10.92 23.82
CA LEU A 183 9.12 11.86 24.95
C LEU A 183 7.94 11.65 25.92
N GLY A 184 6.76 11.30 25.40
CA GLY A 184 5.57 11.04 26.21
C GLY A 184 5.47 9.63 26.81
N SER A 185 6.31 8.69 26.38
CA SER A 185 6.37 7.36 27.01
C SER A 185 7.23 7.42 28.27
N PRO A 186 6.70 7.20 29.48
CA PRO A 186 7.53 7.10 30.67
C PRO A 186 8.53 5.96 30.46
N LYS A 187 9.83 6.24 30.62
CA LYS A 187 10.87 5.21 30.61
C LYS A 187 10.44 4.13 31.60
N ALA A 188 10.14 2.92 31.11
CA ALA A 188 9.94 1.78 31.98
C ALA A 188 11.23 1.64 32.81
N VAL A 189 11.12 1.94 34.11
CA VAL A 189 12.20 1.73 35.06
C VAL A 189 12.52 0.24 34.97
N GLN A 190 13.70 -0.10 34.44
CA GLN A 190 14.20 -1.46 34.51
C GLN A 190 14.38 -1.77 36.00
N VAL A 191 13.43 -2.51 36.56
CA VAL A 191 13.60 -3.09 37.89
C VAL A 191 14.69 -4.13 37.74
N VAL A 192 15.92 -3.74 38.08
CA VAL A 192 17.03 -4.66 38.27
C VAL A 192 16.57 -5.64 39.36
N LYS A 193 16.27 -6.88 38.97
CA LYS A 193 16.12 -7.96 39.94
C LYS A 193 17.50 -8.20 40.55
N VAL A 194 17.67 -7.75 41.79
CA VAL A 194 18.76 -8.14 42.69
C VAL A 194 18.37 -9.45 43.35
#